data_AF-A0A9W6WR96-F1
#
_entry.id   AF-A0A9W6WR96-F1
#
_cell.length_a   1.000
_cell.length_b   1.000
_cell.length_c   1.000
_cell.angle_alpha   90.00
_cell.angle_beta   90.00
_cell.angle_gamma   90.00
#
_symmetry.space_group_name_H-M   'P 1'
#
loop_
_entity.id
_entity.type
_entity.pdbx_description
1 polymer ?
#
loop_
_entity_poly.entity_id
_entity_poly.type
_entity_poly.pdbx_seq_one_letter_code
_entity_poly.pdbx_strand_id
1 'polypeptide(L)'
;MVDSACSGPPSDSSAGAITVQAGGDCSGPNTRTEPPAGAIVVDATGAYEGSFKTVSEGVANLDLNSTASHTIFVFPGVYHE
;
A
#
# COMPACT_ATOMS: atom_id res chain seq x y z
N MET A 1 8.33 -10.38 -12.11
CA MET A 1 9.10 -9.81 -10.99
C MET A 1 8.10 -9.27 -9.99
N VAL A 2 7.41 -10.18 -9.31
CA VAL A 2 6.62 -9.82 -8.12
C VAL A 2 7.59 -10.04 -6.96
N ASP A 3 8.01 -8.95 -6.34
CA ASP A 3 9.00 -8.94 -5.28
C ASP A 3 8.44 -9.77 -4.12
N SER A 4 9.17 -10.81 -3.70
CA SER A 4 8.78 -11.77 -2.65
C SER A 4 8.62 -11.15 -1.24
N ALA A 5 8.36 -9.85 -1.13
CA ALA A 5 8.36 -9.10 0.12
C ALA A 5 7.29 -9.57 1.11
N CYS A 6 6.14 -10.09 0.67
CA CYS A 6 5.09 -10.61 1.56
C CYS A 6 4.90 -12.13 1.38
N SER A 7 6.00 -12.89 1.43
CA SER A 7 5.95 -14.37 1.43
C SER A 7 5.84 -14.86 2.87
N GLY A 8 4.79 -15.64 3.19
CA GLY A 8 4.56 -16.18 4.54
C GLY A 8 5.73 -17.03 5.09
N PRO A 9 5.72 -17.34 6.40
CA PRO A 9 6.89 -17.87 7.09
C PRO A 9 7.27 -19.28 6.63
N PRO A 10 8.55 -19.70 6.83
CA PRO A 10 8.95 -21.09 6.65
C PRO A 10 8.22 -21.94 7.70
N SER A 11 7.52 -22.97 7.21
CA SER A 11 6.79 -23.93 8.01
C SER A 11 7.75 -24.83 8.81
N ASP A 12 8.14 -24.43 10.01
CA ASP A 12 8.68 -25.33 11.03
C ASP A 12 7.88 -25.23 12.33
N SER A 13 6.82 -26.06 12.36
CA SER A 13 6.16 -26.70 13.50
C SER A 13 6.43 -26.19 14.93
N SER A 14 5.45 -25.51 15.54
CA SER A 14 5.05 -25.77 16.93
C SER A 14 3.63 -25.30 17.22
N ALA A 15 2.76 -26.29 17.50
CA ALA A 15 1.46 -26.26 18.15
C ALA A 15 0.76 -24.90 18.45
N GLY A 16 -0.43 -24.74 17.86
CA GLY A 16 -1.62 -24.31 18.60
C GLY A 16 -1.77 -22.83 18.96
N ALA A 17 -2.11 -22.01 17.97
CA ALA A 17 -3.00 -20.85 18.12
C ALA A 17 -3.49 -20.44 16.72
N ILE A 18 -4.80 -20.27 16.52
CA ILE A 18 -5.31 -19.56 15.33
C ILE A 18 -5.07 -18.07 15.61
N THR A 19 -3.84 -17.62 15.41
CA THR A 19 -3.55 -16.21 15.20
C THR A 19 -3.87 -15.94 13.74
N VAL A 20 -4.65 -14.89 13.45
CA VAL A 20 -4.68 -14.33 12.09
C VAL A 20 -3.24 -13.90 11.84
N GLN A 21 -2.50 -14.74 11.14
CA GLN A 21 -1.13 -14.45 10.74
C GLN A 21 -1.24 -13.22 9.85
N ALA A 22 -0.86 -12.05 10.36
CA ALA A 22 -0.51 -10.95 9.47
C ALA A 22 0.46 -11.58 8.46
N GLY A 23 0.12 -11.50 7.16
CA GLY A 23 0.97 -12.06 6.11
C GLY A 23 2.41 -11.66 6.39
N GLY A 24 3.34 -12.61 6.23
CA GLY A 24 4.73 -12.49 6.70
C GLY A 24 5.30 -11.09 6.47
N ASP A 25 6.05 -10.59 7.48
CA ASP A 25 6.55 -9.22 7.53
C ASP A 25 6.98 -8.75 6.15
N CYS A 26 6.22 -7.78 5.62
CA CYS A 26 6.57 -7.19 4.34
C CYS A 26 7.92 -6.49 4.54
N SER A 27 9.01 -7.16 4.19
CA SER A 27 10.37 -6.74 4.54
C SER A 27 11.19 -6.64 3.26
N GLY A 28 12.06 -5.64 3.21
CA GLY A 28 12.87 -5.34 2.05
C GLY A 28 12.90 -3.86 1.71
N PRO A 29 13.83 -3.42 0.84
CA PRO A 29 14.05 -2.01 0.53
C PRO A 29 12.85 -1.34 -0.17
N ASN A 30 11.93 -2.13 -0.72
CA ASN A 30 10.76 -1.66 -1.44
C ASN A 30 9.47 -1.81 -0.62
N THR A 31 9.52 -2.32 0.61
CA THR A 31 8.34 -2.32 1.49
C THR A 31 7.93 -0.90 1.78
N ARG A 32 6.66 -0.58 1.51
CA ARG A 32 6.04 0.68 1.91
C ARG A 32 4.66 0.40 2.50
N THR A 33 4.57 0.49 3.81
CA THR A 33 3.31 0.38 4.56
C THR A 33 2.71 1.75 4.88
N GLU A 34 3.48 2.83 4.70
CA GLU A 34 3.08 4.20 4.95
C GLU A 34 3.40 5.08 3.73
N PRO A 35 2.58 6.12 3.47
CA PRO A 35 2.82 7.02 2.36
C PRO A 35 4.08 7.87 2.60
N PRO A 36 4.99 7.98 1.60
CA PRO A 36 6.11 8.89 1.72
C PRO A 36 5.62 10.35 1.71
N ALA A 37 6.42 11.25 2.28
CA ALA A 37 6.08 12.67 2.35
C ALA A 37 5.79 13.26 0.97
N GLY A 38 4.67 13.97 0.85
CA GLY A 38 4.23 14.61 -0.40
C GLY A 38 3.58 13.68 -1.43
N ALA A 39 3.36 12.40 -1.09
CA ALA A 39 2.60 11.51 -1.95
C ALA A 39 1.11 11.85 -1.94
N ILE A 40 0.46 11.66 -3.09
CA ILE A 40 -0.99 11.59 -3.18
C ILE A 40 -1.41 10.23 -2.63
N VAL A 41 -2.33 10.23 -1.66
CA VAL A 41 -2.79 9.01 -1.01
C VAL A 41 -4.14 8.58 -1.56
N VAL A 42 -4.26 7.31 -1.93
CA VAL A 42 -5.50 6.70 -2.38
C VAL A 42 -5.88 5.58 -1.39
N ASP A 43 -7.06 5.70 -0.79
CA ASP A 43 -7.61 4.76 0.20
C ASP A 43 -9.11 4.59 -0.07
N ALA A 44 -9.50 3.40 -0.55
CA ALA A 44 -10.89 3.07 -0.87
C ALA A 44 -11.82 3.19 0.35
N THR A 45 -11.29 3.04 1.56
CA THR A 45 -12.05 3.13 2.81
C THR A 45 -12.24 4.58 3.27
N GLY A 46 -11.34 5.47 2.85
CA GLY A 46 -11.26 6.85 3.33
C GLY A 46 -10.84 6.97 4.79
N ALA A 47 -10.20 5.95 5.37
CA ALA A 47 -9.71 5.95 6.74
C ALA A 47 -8.46 6.83 6.91
N TYR A 48 -7.65 6.96 5.86
CA TYR A 48 -6.52 7.88 5.84
C TYR A 48 -6.99 9.31 5.54
N GLU A 49 -6.72 10.26 6.44
CA GLU A 49 -7.14 11.65 6.26
C GLU A 49 -6.50 12.30 5.03
N GLY A 50 -7.32 13.00 4.24
CA GLY A 50 -6.86 13.64 2.99
C GLY A 50 -6.62 12.67 1.83
N SER A 51 -7.01 11.40 1.97
CA SER A 51 -6.96 10.43 0.87
C SER A 51 -8.09 10.61 -0.16
N PHE A 52 -7.84 10.10 -1.37
CA PHE A 52 -8.84 9.93 -2.42
C PHE A 52 -9.39 8.51 -2.42
N LYS A 53 -10.67 8.32 -2.78
CA LYS A 53 -11.28 6.99 -2.74
C LYS A 53 -11.00 6.16 -3.99
N THR A 54 -10.63 6.82 -5.08
CA THR A 54 -10.28 6.16 -6.35
C THR A 54 -8.91 6.59 -6.85
N VAL A 55 -8.30 5.74 -7.67
CA VAL A 55 -7.05 6.04 -8.36
C VAL A 55 -7.26 7.18 -9.35
N SER A 56 -8.40 7.20 -10.05
CA SER A 56 -8.75 8.28 -10.98
C SER A 56 -8.80 9.66 -10.30
N GLU A 57 -9.40 9.76 -9.11
CA GLU A 57 -9.40 11.00 -8.31
C GLU A 57 -7.98 11.40 -7.90
N GLY A 58 -7.17 10.44 -7.46
CA GLY A 58 -5.76 10.69 -7.11
C GLY A 58 -4.95 11.25 -8.29
N VAL A 59 -5.11 10.66 -9.48
CA VAL A 59 -4.44 11.14 -10.71
C VAL A 59 -4.93 12.53 -11.12
N ALA A 60 -6.22 12.82 -10.96
CA ALA A 60 -6.77 14.15 -11.27
C ALA A 60 -6.24 15.27 -10.36
N ASN A 61 -5.67 14.92 -9.20
CA ASN A 61 -5.10 15.87 -8.22
C ASN A 61 -3.58 16.03 -8.33
N LEU A 62 -2.96 15.52 -9.39
CA LEU A 62 -1.56 15.80 -9.69
C LEU A 62 -1.37 17.30 -9.99
N ASP A 63 -0.23 17.87 -9.58
CA ASP A 63 0.14 19.23 -9.98
C ASP A 63 0.57 19.26 -11.45
N LEU A 64 -0.37 19.66 -12.30
CA LEU A 64 -0.21 19.71 -13.76
C LEU A 64 0.81 20.76 -14.22
N ASN A 65 1.26 21.66 -13.35
CA ASN A 65 2.26 22.68 -13.69
C ASN A 65 3.69 22.22 -13.41
N SER A 66 3.86 21.11 -12.69
CA SER A 66 5.17 20.56 -12.36
C SER A 66 5.61 19.51 -13.37
N THR A 67 6.91 19.47 -13.62
CA THR A 67 7.57 18.39 -14.37
C THR A 67 8.35 17.45 -13.44
N ALA A 68 8.33 17.71 -12.14
CA ALA A 68 8.93 16.83 -11.15
C ALA A 68 8.16 15.50 -11.06
N SER A 69 8.82 14.46 -10.59
CA SER A 69 8.16 13.17 -10.38
C SER A 69 7.11 13.28 -9.30
N HIS A 70 5.89 12.83 -9.59
CA HIS A 70 4.83 12.68 -8.62
C HIS A 70 4.77 11.25 -8.11
N THR A 71 4.40 11.08 -6.84
CA THR A 71 4.22 9.75 -6.24
C THR A 71 2.76 9.59 -5.81
N ILE A 72 2.13 8.49 -6.24
CA ILE A 72 0.83 8.06 -5.76
C ILE A 72 1.04 6.83 -4.88
N PHE A 73 0.55 6.88 -3.65
CA PHE A 73 0.55 5.76 -2.70
C PHE A 73 -0.87 5.21 -2.59
N VAL A 74 -1.03 3.91 -2.83
CA VAL A 74 -2.34 3.24 -2.84
C VAL A 74 -2.38 2.26 -1.69
N PHE A 75 -3.31 2.44 -0.75
CA PHE A 75 -3.54 1.47 0.32
C PHE A 75 -4.14 0.16 -0.24
N PRO A 76 -3.95 -0.98 0.45
CA PRO A 76 -4.56 -2.24 0.02
C PRO A 76 -6.09 -2.13 -0.04
N GLY A 77 -6.67 -2.59 -1.14
CA GLY A 77 -8.12 -2.55 -1.33
C GLY A 77 -8.55 -2.95 -2.74
N VAL A 78 -9.86 -2.97 -2.96
CA VAL A 78 -10.45 -3.11 -4.30
C VAL A 78 -10.95 -1.74 -4.75
N TYR A 79 -10.50 -1.32 -5.92
CA TYR A 79 -10.83 -0.03 -6.52
C TYR A 79 -11.70 -0.26 -7.75
N HIS A 80 -12.87 0.36 -7.77
CA HIS A 80 -13.78 0.36 -8.90
C HIS A 80 -13.55 1.63 -9.71
N GLU A 81 -12.78 1.49 -10.79
CA GLU A 81 -12.45 2.57 -11.73
C GLU A 81 -13.35 2.52 -12.97
#